data_AF-A0A382KLG5-F1
#
_entry.id   AF-A0A382KLG5-F1
#
_cell.length_a   1.000
_cell.length_b   1.000
_cell.length_c   1.000
_cell.angle_alpha   90.00
_cell.angle_beta   90.00
_cell.angle_gamma   90.00
#
_symmetry.space_group_name_H-M   'P 1'
#
loop_
_entity.id
_entity.type
_entity.pdbx_description
1 polymer ?
#
loop_
_entity_poly.entity_id
_entity_poly.type
_entity_poly.pdbx_seq_one_letter_code
_entity_poly.pdbx_strand_id
1 'polypeptide(L)'
;MGKSPFFYKEPLNLETGEGVWLYDKAGKKYLDAYNNVPVVGHCHPKIVSSLKEQASKLNTHSRYLSEVVIDYSQKLTSLHSEELSTLQMACSGTEAVEVAITMARIY
;
A
#
# COMPACT_ATOMS: atom_id res chain seq x y z
N MET A 1 10.60 -15.09 -9.71
CA MET A 1 11.00 -13.66 -9.59
C MET A 1 11.72 -13.28 -10.88
N GLY A 2 11.32 -12.21 -11.56
CA GLY A 2 12.00 -11.73 -12.77
C GLY A 2 13.45 -11.31 -12.51
N LYS A 3 14.11 -10.67 -13.49
CA LYS A 3 15.50 -10.16 -13.38
C LYS A 3 15.68 -8.96 -12.42
N SER A 4 14.89 -8.87 -11.35
CA SER A 4 15.06 -7.80 -10.37
C SER A 4 16.32 -8.08 -9.54
N PRO A 5 17.26 -7.13 -9.42
CA PRO A 5 18.45 -7.32 -8.61
C PRO A 5 18.08 -7.43 -7.12
N PHE A 6 18.81 -8.26 -6.39
CA PHE A 6 18.82 -8.23 -4.93
C PHE A 6 19.68 -7.07 -4.44
N PHE A 7 19.34 -6.52 -3.28
CA PHE A 7 20.16 -5.52 -2.61
C PHE A 7 21.39 -6.17 -1.94
N TYR A 8 22.47 -5.39 -1.87
CA TYR A 8 23.78 -5.76 -1.30
C TYR A 8 24.53 -6.88 -2.04
N LYS A 9 25.84 -6.97 -1.77
CA LYS A 9 26.71 -8.02 -2.34
C LYS A 9 26.30 -9.41 -1.84
N GLU A 10 25.98 -9.50 -0.56
CA GLU A 10 25.36 -10.68 0.05
C GLU A 10 23.88 -10.34 0.32
N PRO A 11 22.94 -11.02 -0.35
CA PRO A 11 21.53 -10.71 -0.20
C PRO A 11 21.05 -10.81 1.25
N LEU A 12 20.42 -9.74 1.73
CA LEU A 12 19.91 -9.67 3.10
C LEU A 12 18.56 -10.40 3.21
N ASN A 13 18.49 -11.39 4.09
CA ASN A 13 17.28 -12.16 4.37
C ASN A 13 16.61 -11.68 5.66
N LEU A 14 15.68 -10.73 5.51
CA LEU A 14 14.86 -10.21 6.61
C LEU A 14 13.69 -11.17 6.92
N GLU A 15 13.38 -11.34 8.20
CA GLU A 15 12.35 -12.27 8.69
C GLU A 15 11.20 -11.57 9.40
N THR A 16 11.49 -10.58 10.25
CA THR A 16 10.45 -9.83 10.97
C THR A 16 10.72 -8.33 10.92
N GLY A 17 9.66 -7.53 11.13
CA GLY A 17 9.75 -6.09 11.22
C GLY A 17 8.71 -5.52 12.18
N GLU A 18 9.07 -4.46 12.91
CA GLU A 18 8.21 -3.75 13.84
C GLU A 18 8.58 -2.26 13.86
N GLY A 19 7.63 -1.40 13.49
CA GLY A 19 7.88 0.04 13.42
C GLY A 19 8.99 0.34 12.41
N VAL A 20 10.10 0.92 12.87
CA VAL A 20 11.28 1.22 12.04
C VAL A 20 12.36 0.14 12.10
N TRP A 21 12.11 -0.98 12.77
CA TRP A 21 13.11 -2.01 13.00
C TRP A 21 12.84 -3.25 12.15
N LEU A 22 13.92 -3.80 11.60
CA LEU A 22 13.94 -5.03 10.82
C LEU A 22 14.90 -6.04 11.47
N TYR A 23 14.58 -7.32 11.37
CA TYR A 23 15.37 -8.40 11.96
C TYR A 23 15.62 -9.49 10.92
N ASP A 24 16.87 -9.94 10.80
CA ASP A 24 17.20 -11.13 9.99
C ASP A 24 17.02 -12.42 10.80
N LYS A 25 17.21 -13.57 10.12
CA LYS A 25 17.10 -14.91 10.72
C LYS A 25 18.07 -15.17 11.88
N ALA A 26 19.18 -14.44 11.96
CA ALA A 26 20.13 -14.53 13.06
C ALA A 26 19.75 -13.61 14.22
N GLY A 27 18.62 -12.89 14.12
CA GLY A 27 18.15 -11.93 15.11
C GLY A 27 18.88 -10.59 15.05
N LYS A 28 19.73 -10.35 14.06
CA LYS A 28 20.41 -9.06 13.93
C LYS A 28 19.41 -7.99 13.54
N LYS A 29 19.47 -6.89 14.27
CA LYS A 29 18.55 -5.75 14.17
C LYS A 29 19.10 -4.68 13.23
N TYR A 30 18.25 -4.16 12.36
CA TYR A 30 18.55 -3.11 11.39
C TYR A 30 17.55 -1.97 11.54
N LEU A 31 18.04 -0.72 11.55
CA LEU A 31 17.18 0.46 11.41
C LEU A 31 16.78 0.61 9.95
N ASP A 32 15.48 0.66 9.68
CA ASP A 32 14.95 0.93 8.34
C ASP A 32 14.89 2.43 8.09
N ALA A 33 15.79 2.90 7.22
CA ALA A 33 15.86 4.27 6.75
C ALA A 33 15.71 4.37 5.22
N TYR A 34 15.13 3.34 4.58
CA TYR A 34 15.03 3.26 3.13
C TYR A 34 13.59 2.99 2.65
N ASN A 35 12.87 2.07 3.29
CA ASN A 35 11.57 1.66 2.78
C ASN A 35 10.50 2.72 3.01
N ASN A 36 9.84 3.13 1.94
CA ASN A 36 8.71 4.06 1.98
C ASN A 36 7.34 3.36 2.00
N VAL A 37 7.25 2.13 1.48
CA VAL A 37 6.01 1.32 1.45
C VAL A 37 5.38 1.16 2.86
N PRO A 38 6.13 0.76 3.91
CA PRO A 38 5.61 0.71 5.27
C PRO A 38 5.63 2.12 5.90
N VAL A 39 4.92 3.08 5.31
CA VAL A 39 4.96 4.50 5.70
C VAL A 39 4.54 4.77 7.15
N VAL A 40 3.72 3.89 7.73
CA VAL A 40 3.31 3.94 9.15
C VAL A 40 4.09 2.95 10.02
N GLY A 41 5.21 2.43 9.53
CA GLY A 41 6.01 1.39 10.17
C GLY A 41 5.57 -0.03 9.83
N HIS A 42 6.53 -0.96 9.91
CA HIS A 42 6.34 -2.38 9.69
C HIS A 42 5.34 -2.97 10.67
N CYS A 43 4.45 -3.83 10.17
CA CYS A 43 3.48 -4.59 10.97
C CYS A 43 2.58 -3.73 11.88
N HIS A 44 2.22 -2.51 11.46
CA HIS A 44 1.43 -1.60 12.28
C HIS A 44 0.10 -2.25 12.76
N PRO A 45 -0.14 -2.37 14.08
CA PRO A 45 -1.20 -3.23 14.63
C PRO A 45 -2.60 -2.82 14.20
N LYS A 46 -2.86 -1.52 14.02
CA LYS A 46 -4.14 -1.01 13.49
C LYS A 46 -4.40 -1.46 12.04
N ILE A 47 -3.37 -1.49 11.19
CA ILE A 47 -3.52 -1.89 9.79
C ILE A 47 -3.78 -3.39 9.72
N VAL A 48 -2.99 -4.18 10.43
CA VAL A 48 -3.13 -5.65 10.46
C VAL A 48 -4.51 -6.06 10.99
N SER A 49 -4.98 -5.44 12.08
CA SER A 49 -6.30 -5.73 12.64
C SER A 49 -7.44 -5.36 11.69
N SER A 50 -7.44 -4.15 11.10
CA SER A 50 -8.48 -3.74 10.16
C SER A 50 -8.52 -4.60 8.89
N LEU A 51 -7.36 -4.97 8.34
CA LEU A 51 -7.29 -5.89 7.20
C LEU A 51 -7.87 -7.27 7.54
N LYS A 52 -7.46 -7.84 8.69
CA LYS A 52 -7.96 -9.13 9.15
C LYS A 52 -9.47 -9.10 9.39
N GLU A 53 -9.98 -8.06 10.02
CA GLU A 53 -11.40 -7.89 10.30
C GLU A 53 -12.22 -7.86 9.01
N GLN A 54 -11.84 -7.01 8.05
CA GLN A 54 -12.57 -6.89 6.78
C GLN A 54 -12.50 -8.19 5.97
N ALA A 55 -11.32 -8.80 5.86
CA ALA A 55 -11.13 -10.05 5.12
C ALA A 55 -11.93 -11.22 5.73
N SER A 56 -12.17 -11.19 7.05
CA SER A 56 -13.00 -12.20 7.73
C SER A 56 -14.51 -11.98 7.51
N LYS A 57 -14.93 -10.84 6.97
CA LYS A 57 -16.34 -10.49 6.69
C LYS A 57 -16.68 -10.59 5.21
N LEU A 58 -15.93 -9.88 4.35
CA LEU A 58 -16.23 -9.76 2.92
C LEU A 58 -15.04 -9.17 2.13
N ASN A 59 -14.75 -9.73 0.96
CA ASN A 59 -13.82 -9.17 -0.02
C ASN A 59 -14.31 -9.44 -1.44
N THR A 60 -14.95 -8.44 -2.06
CA THR A 60 -15.55 -8.55 -3.41
C THR A 60 -15.26 -7.31 -4.24
N HIS A 61 -15.54 -7.37 -5.54
CA HIS A 61 -15.36 -6.25 -6.47
C HIS A 61 -16.41 -5.14 -6.25
N SER A 62 -16.17 -3.96 -6.82
CA SER A 62 -16.98 -2.74 -6.65
C SER A 62 -18.38 -2.74 -7.32
N ARG A 63 -18.80 -3.82 -7.99
CA ARG A 63 -20.16 -3.91 -8.56
C ARG A 63 -21.26 -4.07 -7.50
N TYR A 64 -20.90 -4.45 -6.28
CA TYR A 64 -21.80 -4.42 -5.11
C TYR A 64 -21.43 -3.24 -4.24
N LEU A 65 -22.43 -2.65 -3.57
CA LEU A 65 -22.19 -1.54 -2.65
C LEU A 65 -21.29 -1.98 -1.48
N SER A 66 -20.33 -1.12 -1.14
CA SER A 66 -19.39 -1.34 -0.04
C SER A 66 -19.04 0.01 0.59
N GLU A 67 -19.40 0.18 1.86
CA GLU A 67 -19.10 1.40 2.63
C GLU A 67 -17.59 1.63 2.77
N VAL A 68 -16.78 0.57 2.79
CA VAL A 68 -15.32 0.66 2.92
C VAL A 68 -14.69 1.52 1.82
N VAL A 69 -15.13 1.32 0.58
CA VAL A 69 -14.62 2.08 -0.57
C VAL A 69 -15.14 3.52 -0.56
N ILE A 70 -16.41 3.72 -0.19
CA ILE A 70 -17.04 5.05 -0.13
C ILE A 70 -16.33 5.91 0.92
N ASP A 71 -16.20 5.39 2.13
CA ASP A 71 -15.53 6.06 3.26
C ASP A 71 -14.08 6.41 2.93
N TYR A 72 -13.35 5.49 2.31
CA TYR A 72 -11.97 5.73 1.90
C TYR A 72 -11.90 6.82 0.83
N SER A 73 -12.78 6.78 -0.17
CA SER A 73 -12.82 7.76 -1.26
C SER A 73 -13.08 9.16 -0.73
N GLN A 74 -14.08 9.32 0.15
CA GLN A 74 -14.41 10.62 0.76
C GLN A 74 -13.28 11.16 1.63
N LYS A 75 -12.68 10.30 2.47
CA LYS A 75 -11.54 10.69 3.32
C LYS A 75 -10.37 11.16 2.46
N LEU A 76 -10.03 10.42 1.40
CA LEU A 76 -8.90 10.76 0.54
C LEU A 76 -9.13 12.04 -0.26
N THR A 77 -10.30 12.21 -0.87
CA THR A 77 -10.59 13.43 -1.65
C THR A 77 -10.68 14.68 -0.77
N SER A 78 -11.14 14.55 0.49
CA SER A 78 -11.16 15.67 1.44
C SER A 78 -9.79 16.25 1.81
N LEU A 79 -8.70 15.55 1.48
CA LEU A 79 -7.33 16.03 1.68
C LEU A 79 -6.78 16.84 0.49
N HIS A 80 -7.58 17.02 -0.57
CA HIS A 80 -7.21 17.71 -1.80
C HIS A 80 -8.09 18.95 -2.03
N SER A 81 -7.79 19.75 -3.07
CA SER A 81 -8.63 20.89 -3.44
C SER A 81 -10.00 20.46 -3.97
N GLU A 82 -10.98 21.35 -3.95
CA GLU A 82 -12.37 21.05 -4.34
C GLU A 82 -12.50 20.52 -5.78
N GLU A 83 -11.61 20.94 -6.68
CA GLU A 83 -11.57 20.48 -8.06
C GLU A 83 -11.13 19.01 -8.18
N LEU A 84 -10.39 18.49 -7.20
CA LEU A 84 -9.91 17.10 -7.14
C LEU A 84 -10.85 16.21 -6.31
N SER A 85 -12.11 16.13 -6.74
CA SER A 85 -13.21 15.51 -5.98
C SER A 85 -13.55 14.06 -6.40
N THR A 86 -12.94 13.53 -7.45
CA THR A 86 -13.21 12.17 -7.97
C THR A 86 -12.00 11.25 -7.77
N LEU A 87 -12.25 10.01 -7.32
CA LEU A 87 -11.21 8.99 -7.15
C LEU A 87 -11.44 7.81 -8.10
N GLN A 88 -10.42 7.46 -8.87
CA GLN A 88 -10.31 6.19 -9.57
C GLN A 88 -9.24 5.33 -8.88
N MET A 89 -9.63 4.14 -8.41
CA MET A 89 -8.70 3.24 -7.71
C MET A 89 -7.88 2.39 -8.69
N ALA A 90 -6.64 2.11 -8.30
CA ALA A 90 -5.69 1.23 -8.99
C ALA A 90 -4.90 0.42 -7.96
N CYS A 91 -4.34 -0.72 -8.36
CA CYS A 91 -3.58 -1.62 -7.47
C CYS A 91 -2.08 -1.30 -7.43
N SER A 92 -1.59 -0.43 -8.32
CA SER A 92 -0.18 -0.01 -8.37
C SER A 92 -0.04 1.41 -8.91
N GLY A 93 1.14 2.00 -8.69
CA GLY A 93 1.49 3.29 -9.30
C GLY A 93 1.53 3.22 -10.83
N THR A 94 1.97 2.11 -11.41
CA THR A 94 1.99 1.92 -12.87
C THR A 94 0.58 1.95 -13.46
N GLU A 95 -0.37 1.24 -12.85
CA GLU A 95 -1.78 1.26 -13.28
C GLU A 95 -2.39 2.66 -13.13
N ALA A 96 -2.10 3.36 -12.03
CA ALA A 96 -2.58 4.72 -11.83
C ALA A 96 -2.06 5.68 -12.91
N VAL A 97 -0.79 5.56 -13.30
CA VAL A 97 -0.18 6.35 -14.38
C VAL A 97 -0.83 6.04 -15.73
N GLU A 98 -1.07 4.75 -16.04
CA GLU A 98 -1.72 4.36 -17.29
C GLU A 98 -3.14 4.93 -17.40
N VAL A 99 -3.92 4.86 -16.32
CA VAL A 99 -5.26 5.46 -16.25
C VAL A 99 -5.20 6.97 -16.45
N ALA A 100 -4.28 7.66 -15.76
CA ALA A 100 -4.14 9.11 -15.88
C ALA A 100 -3.78 9.54 -17.31
N ILE A 101 -2.81 8.87 -17.94
CA ILE A 101 -2.42 9.15 -19.33
C ILE A 101 -3.58 8.87 -20.29
N THR A 102 -4.32 7.77 -20.06
CA THR A 102 -5.49 7.42 -20.88
C THR A 102 -6.58 8.49 -20.78
N MET A 103 -6.90 8.95 -19.56
CA MET A 103 -7.87 10.01 -19.34
C MET A 103 -7.44 11.31 -20.03
N ALA A 104 -6.17 11.71 -19.90
CA ALA A 104 -5.63 12.93 -20.52
C ALA A 104 -5.54 12.88 -22.07
N ARG A 105 -5.71 11.70 -22.69
CA ARG A 105 -5.76 11.54 -24.15
C ARG A 105 -7.17 11.53 -24.70
N ILE A 106 -8.13 11.06 -23.89
CA ILE A 106 -9.54 10.96 -24.28
C ILE A 106 -10.25 12.31 -24.09
N TYR A 107 -9.83 13.10 -23.11
CA TYR A 107 -10.35 14.42 -22.77
C TYR A 107 -9.30 15.49 -23.05
#